data_AF-A0A812S975-F1
#
_entry.id   AF-A0A812S975-F1
#
_cell.length_a   1.000
_cell.length_b   1.000
_cell.length_c   1.000
_cell.angle_alpha   90.00
_cell.angle_beta   90.00
_cell.angle_gamma   90.00
#
_symmetry.space_group_name_H-M   'P 1'
#
loop_
_entity.id
_entity.type
_entity.pdbx_description
1 polymer ?
#
loop_
_entity_poly.entity_id
_entity_poly.type
_entity_poly.pdbx_seq_one_letter_code
_entity_poly.pdbx_strand_id
1 'polypeptide(L)'
;MEELESTANNFERFTIGKGWVQWLLPDSWVHLQGFSFGDTDQINSSTASFRIWCSEDGATWHLAYESHEKEISYDIVLSCKRPPGLVKSFKLEVLEGELSDIFFNIHGILQTYRPAHLDGFSDATAEKAIQFQKEWDSRGFAFLPHLASISMHVYMQNTGLGKRILEAASKSKDPGLAQKITDAKKGGLSRRWYQQLPPGTSQILLQEAGFKDPQRLDDMGVAIFWKDRRLVATEISTHTYPGGGKGFVKVRLSDRRDPKSTLVVLGTHLSSGEEPKDEEERLSSELLCEGGLIPAIKELRGSGENLVVCMDANSHPETKPPGERKASCWQELHRAAGASVWDEFYNENGGYIAEGKRKDVEHPVTTNKVRGPQSAQAKKIGLHAYSVIDHVFYAGNLQFHEHVHQPVQYPSAKDALQEVLPSLRDPSDHYPVIVDLKWQGGAGK
;
A
#
# COMPACT_ATOMS: atom_id res chain seq x y z
N MET A 1 -17.94 -17.69 -15.72
CA MET A 1 -17.72 -17.47 -14.27
C MET A 1 -16.89 -18.65 -13.78
N GLU A 2 -15.70 -18.83 -14.37
CA GLU A 2 -15.07 -20.16 -14.48
C GLU A 2 -13.60 -20.24 -14.01
N GLU A 3 -12.98 -19.18 -13.48
CA GLU A 3 -11.57 -19.25 -13.08
C GLU A 3 -11.27 -18.40 -11.83
N LEU A 4 -11.86 -18.77 -10.68
CA LEU A 4 -11.34 -18.32 -9.37
C LEU A 4 -10.66 -19.46 -8.59
N GLU A 5 -10.86 -20.71 -9.01
CA GLU A 5 -10.16 -21.85 -8.44
C GLU A 5 -8.90 -22.12 -9.25
N SER A 6 -7.77 -22.16 -8.55
CA SER A 6 -6.46 -22.46 -9.10
C SER A 6 -5.90 -23.69 -8.40
N THR A 7 -5.38 -24.63 -9.17
CA THR A 7 -4.76 -25.84 -8.65
C THR A 7 -3.24 -25.70 -8.73
N ALA A 8 -2.57 -25.70 -7.58
CA ALA A 8 -1.12 -25.88 -7.53
C ALA A 8 -0.83 -27.38 -7.40
N ASN A 9 0.12 -27.89 -8.19
CA ASN A 9 0.46 -29.31 -8.18
C ASN A 9 1.98 -29.49 -8.12
N ASN A 10 2.40 -30.68 -7.68
CA ASN A 10 3.81 -31.00 -7.51
C ASN A 10 4.51 -31.47 -8.81
N PHE A 11 3.82 -31.45 -9.96
CA PHE A 11 4.27 -31.82 -11.33
C PHE A 11 4.95 -33.19 -11.52
N GLU A 12 5.33 -33.88 -10.45
CA GLU A 12 5.99 -35.19 -10.45
C GLU A 12 5.24 -36.18 -9.58
N ARG A 13 5.19 -37.44 -10.00
CA ARG A 13 4.63 -38.52 -9.18
C ARG A 13 5.65 -39.01 -8.18
N PHE A 14 5.18 -39.39 -6.99
CA PHE A 14 6.05 -39.93 -5.96
C PHE A 14 5.34 -40.97 -5.11
N THR A 15 6.14 -41.84 -4.50
CA THR A 15 5.68 -42.81 -3.51
C THR A 15 6.22 -42.39 -2.15
N ILE A 16 5.36 -42.37 -1.13
CA ILE A 16 5.74 -42.06 0.24
C ILE A 16 5.17 -43.10 1.21
N GLY A 17 6.07 -43.86 1.84
CA GLY A 17 5.77 -44.68 3.02
C GLY A 17 5.76 -43.84 4.30
N LYS A 18 5.84 -44.48 5.46
CA LYS A 18 5.90 -43.78 6.76
C LYS A 18 6.97 -42.69 6.79
N GLY A 19 6.56 -41.44 7.00
CA GLY A 19 7.43 -40.28 6.89
C GLY A 19 6.67 -39.03 6.43
N TRP A 20 7.39 -38.03 5.95
CA TRP A 20 6.76 -36.81 5.45
C TRP A 20 7.54 -36.19 4.29
N VAL A 21 6.82 -35.42 3.48
CA VAL A 21 7.34 -34.56 2.43
C VAL A 21 6.74 -33.16 2.58
N GLN A 22 7.51 -32.13 2.22
CA GLN A 22 7.11 -30.74 2.32
C GLN A 22 7.26 -30.01 0.99
N TRP A 23 6.30 -29.15 0.69
CA TRP A 23 6.32 -28.20 -0.42
C TRP A 23 6.26 -26.77 0.08
N LEU A 24 6.89 -25.87 -0.66
CA LEU A 24 6.81 -24.43 -0.48
C LEU A 24 6.39 -23.82 -1.82
N LEU A 25 5.43 -22.91 -1.79
CA LEU A 25 5.10 -22.02 -2.88
C LEU A 25 5.96 -20.74 -2.69
N PRO A 26 7.06 -20.57 -3.45
CA PRO A 26 8.04 -19.53 -3.16
C PRO A 26 7.48 -18.13 -3.37
N ASP A 27 6.65 -17.95 -4.40
CA ASP A 27 6.16 -16.64 -4.85
C ASP A 27 4.62 -16.55 -4.80
N SER A 28 3.98 -17.42 -4.02
CA SER A 28 2.53 -17.49 -3.99
C SER A 28 1.99 -17.94 -2.65
N TRP A 29 0.80 -17.45 -2.36
CA TRP A 29 0.01 -17.83 -1.20
C TRP A 29 -1.33 -18.38 -1.68
N VAL A 30 -1.90 -19.32 -0.92
CA VAL A 30 -3.15 -19.96 -1.29
C VAL A 30 -4.17 -19.73 -0.19
N HIS A 31 -5.34 -19.22 -0.58
CA HIS A 31 -6.55 -19.37 0.22
C HIS A 31 -7.01 -20.82 0.08
N LEU A 32 -6.59 -21.66 1.02
CA LEU A 32 -6.76 -23.10 0.93
C LEU A 32 -8.23 -23.52 0.97
N GLN A 33 -8.66 -24.29 -0.04
CA GLN A 33 -10.01 -24.83 -0.15
C GLN A 33 -10.03 -26.36 -0.04
N GLY A 34 -8.97 -27.04 -0.47
CA GLY A 34 -8.87 -28.48 -0.32
C GLY A 34 -7.61 -29.08 -0.93
N PHE A 35 -7.57 -30.40 -0.98
CA PHE A 35 -6.50 -31.19 -1.59
C PHE A 35 -7.09 -32.28 -2.47
N SER A 36 -6.31 -32.83 -3.40
CA SER A 36 -6.68 -34.08 -4.07
C SER A 36 -5.44 -34.85 -4.47
N PHE A 37 -5.64 -36.13 -4.80
CA PHE A 37 -4.61 -36.99 -5.36
C PHE A 37 -5.03 -37.37 -6.79
N GLY A 38 -4.14 -37.19 -7.76
CA GLY A 38 -4.45 -37.29 -9.20
C GLY A 38 -4.30 -38.67 -9.86
N ASP A 39 -4.63 -38.66 -11.16
CA ASP A 39 -5.04 -39.71 -12.12
C ASP A 39 -4.08 -40.90 -12.38
N THR A 40 -4.29 -41.99 -11.63
CA THR A 40 -4.08 -43.38 -12.09
C THR A 40 -5.25 -44.24 -11.58
N ASP A 41 -5.41 -45.48 -12.00
CA ASP A 41 -6.66 -46.23 -11.79
C ASP A 41 -6.84 -46.92 -10.40
N GLN A 42 -5.94 -46.78 -9.42
CA GLN A 42 -6.12 -47.18 -7.99
C GLN A 42 -4.95 -46.79 -7.07
N ILE A 43 -5.15 -45.81 -6.17
CA ILE A 43 -4.29 -45.62 -5.00
C ILE A 43 -4.90 -46.61 -4.04
N ASN A 44 -4.16 -47.63 -3.65
CA ASN A 44 -4.54 -48.47 -2.51
C ASN A 44 -4.35 -47.69 -1.21
N SER A 45 -5.03 -46.54 -1.09
CA SER A 45 -4.98 -45.65 0.07
C SER A 45 -5.76 -46.24 1.25
N SER A 46 -6.52 -47.32 1.01
CA SER A 46 -7.29 -48.06 2.00
C SER A 46 -6.42 -48.64 3.13
N THR A 47 -5.09 -48.56 3.02
CA THR A 47 -4.14 -48.98 4.06
C THR A 47 -3.27 -47.84 4.62
N ALA A 48 -3.42 -46.61 4.11
CA ALA A 48 -2.56 -45.49 4.47
C ALA A 48 -3.26 -44.50 5.42
N SER A 49 -2.69 -44.32 6.61
CA SER A 49 -3.08 -43.27 7.55
C SER A 49 -2.16 -42.08 7.36
N PHE A 50 -2.71 -40.90 7.04
CA PHE A 50 -1.89 -39.71 6.77
C PHE A 50 -2.55 -38.40 7.21
N ARG A 51 -1.71 -37.36 7.32
CA ARG A 51 -2.08 -35.99 7.66
C ARG A 51 -1.54 -35.02 6.62
N ILE A 52 -2.32 -33.99 6.32
CA ILE A 52 -1.86 -32.84 5.54
C ILE A 52 -1.83 -31.64 6.46
N TRP A 53 -0.66 -31.04 6.56
CA TRP A 53 -0.41 -29.82 7.29
C TRP A 53 -0.20 -28.66 6.32
N CYS A 54 -0.62 -27.48 6.73
CA CYS A 54 -0.34 -26.24 6.01
C CYS A 54 0.27 -25.22 6.96
N SER A 55 1.07 -24.32 6.43
CA SER A 55 1.76 -23.30 7.19
C SER A 55 1.95 -22.06 6.34
N GLU A 56 1.86 -20.92 6.98
CA GLU A 56 2.13 -19.63 6.36
C GLU A 56 3.63 -19.30 6.38
N ASP A 57 4.32 -19.60 7.48
CA ASP A 57 5.71 -19.23 7.74
C ASP A 57 6.69 -20.41 7.56
N GLY A 58 6.17 -21.64 7.42
CA GLY A 58 6.95 -22.88 7.39
C GLY A 58 7.38 -23.38 8.77
N ALA A 59 7.01 -22.69 9.85
CA ALA A 59 7.38 -22.99 11.23
C ALA A 59 6.16 -23.37 12.08
N THR A 60 5.04 -22.66 11.90
CA THR A 60 3.77 -22.85 12.59
C THR A 60 2.83 -23.65 11.72
N TRP A 61 2.54 -24.90 12.12
CA TRP A 61 1.79 -25.85 11.30
C TRP A 61 0.35 -26.02 11.77
N HIS A 62 -0.58 -25.92 10.83
CA HIS A 62 -2.00 -26.18 11.01
C HIS A 62 -2.38 -27.51 10.36
N LEU A 63 -3.04 -28.39 11.11
CA LEU A 63 -3.56 -29.65 10.57
C LEU A 63 -4.76 -29.36 9.66
N ALA A 64 -4.54 -29.43 8.35
CA ALA A 64 -5.53 -29.12 7.34
C ALA A 64 -6.41 -30.34 7.02
N TYR A 65 -5.87 -31.55 7.05
CA TYR A 65 -6.62 -32.78 6.78
C TYR A 65 -6.01 -33.99 7.50
N GLU A 66 -6.85 -34.96 7.86
CA GLU A 66 -6.43 -36.26 8.41
C GLU A 66 -7.33 -37.35 7.80
N SER A 67 -6.71 -38.42 7.27
CA SER A 67 -7.45 -39.44 6.50
C SER A 67 -8.31 -40.35 7.37
N HIS A 68 -7.97 -40.53 8.64
CA HIS A 68 -8.63 -41.47 9.57
C HIS A 68 -8.79 -42.89 8.98
N GLU A 69 -7.79 -43.38 8.24
CA GLU A 69 -7.79 -44.71 7.60
C GLU A 69 -8.95 -44.96 6.62
N LYS A 70 -9.55 -43.89 6.09
CA LYS A 70 -10.59 -44.01 5.05
C LYS A 70 -9.96 -44.16 3.67
N GLU A 71 -10.57 -45.01 2.86
CA GLU A 71 -10.28 -45.07 1.43
C GLU A 71 -10.64 -43.74 0.77
N ILE A 72 -9.72 -43.19 -0.02
CA ILE A 72 -9.87 -41.92 -0.70
C ILE A 72 -9.96 -42.18 -2.19
N SER A 73 -11.11 -41.83 -2.76
CA SER A 73 -11.31 -41.89 -4.21
C SER A 73 -10.53 -40.78 -4.90
N TYR A 74 -10.04 -41.08 -6.09
CA TYR A 74 -9.44 -40.12 -7.00
C TYR A 74 -10.35 -38.96 -7.34
N ASP A 75 -9.71 -37.82 -7.64
CA ASP A 75 -10.35 -36.57 -8.07
C ASP A 75 -11.42 -36.01 -7.13
N ILE A 76 -11.63 -36.65 -5.97
CA ILE A 76 -12.43 -36.07 -4.91
C ILE A 76 -11.58 -35.04 -4.19
N VAL A 77 -12.04 -33.80 -4.26
CA VAL A 77 -11.50 -32.72 -3.46
C VAL A 77 -11.76 -33.03 -1.99
N LEU A 78 -10.67 -33.29 -1.26
CA LEU A 78 -10.65 -33.45 0.18
C LEU A 78 -10.82 -32.06 0.81
N SER A 79 -12.00 -31.83 1.38
CA SER A 79 -12.28 -30.62 2.16
C SER A 79 -11.31 -30.51 3.33
N CYS A 80 -10.61 -29.38 3.42
CA CYS A 80 -9.68 -29.12 4.51
C CYS A 80 -10.34 -28.36 5.67
N LYS A 81 -9.81 -28.52 6.87
CA LYS A 81 -9.94 -27.56 7.97
C LYS A 81 -9.21 -26.29 7.56
N ARG A 82 -9.98 -25.24 7.28
CA ARG A 82 -9.41 -23.99 6.74
C ARG A 82 -8.45 -23.35 7.77
N PRO A 83 -7.21 -23.01 7.37
CA PRO A 83 -6.33 -22.23 8.21
C PRO A 83 -6.90 -20.81 8.40
N PRO A 84 -6.50 -20.09 9.47
CA PRO A 84 -7.00 -18.74 9.76
C PRO A 84 -6.56 -17.69 8.73
N GLY A 85 -5.56 -17.99 7.91
CA GLY A 85 -5.06 -17.09 6.87
C GLY A 85 -4.54 -17.85 5.65
N LEU A 86 -3.86 -17.11 4.77
CA LEU A 86 -3.23 -17.70 3.59
C LEU A 86 -2.05 -18.59 3.98
N VAL A 87 -1.81 -19.63 3.18
CA VAL A 87 -0.73 -20.59 3.42
C VAL A 87 0.17 -20.71 2.19
N LYS A 88 1.45 -20.97 2.40
CA LYS A 88 2.42 -21.19 1.31
C LYS A 88 3.28 -22.43 1.50
N SER A 89 3.33 -23.02 2.69
CA SER A 89 4.02 -24.27 2.98
C SER A 89 3.02 -25.39 3.24
N PHE A 90 3.30 -26.59 2.75
CA PHE A 90 2.43 -27.76 2.87
C PHE A 90 3.27 -28.96 3.25
N LYS A 91 2.77 -29.83 4.12
CA LYS A 91 3.47 -31.07 4.52
C LYS A 91 2.48 -32.23 4.51
N LEU A 92 2.78 -33.25 3.71
CA LEU A 92 2.07 -34.52 3.72
C LEU A 92 2.86 -35.49 4.59
N GLU A 93 2.22 -36.02 5.63
CA GLU A 93 2.80 -36.92 6.61
C GLU A 93 2.04 -38.25 6.62
N VAL A 94 2.70 -39.33 6.20
CA VAL A 94 2.16 -40.69 6.27
C VAL A 94 2.56 -41.31 7.61
N LEU A 95 1.55 -41.65 8.40
CA LEU A 95 1.68 -42.23 9.73
C LEU A 95 1.86 -43.75 9.65
N GLU A 96 1.06 -44.39 8.78
CA GLU A 96 1.03 -45.84 8.54
C GLU A 96 0.70 -46.12 7.07
N GLY A 97 1.14 -47.26 6.55
CA GLY A 97 0.95 -47.63 5.14
C GLY A 97 1.86 -46.88 4.17
N GLU A 98 1.43 -46.81 2.91
CA GLU A 98 2.14 -46.17 1.81
C GLU A 98 1.15 -45.49 0.85
N LEU A 99 1.50 -44.27 0.42
CA LEU A 99 0.84 -43.59 -0.70
C LEU A 99 1.72 -43.75 -1.93
N SER A 100 1.38 -44.69 -2.81
CA SER A 100 2.18 -45.03 -3.99
C SER A 100 1.71 -44.30 -5.24
N ASP A 101 2.66 -43.86 -6.08
CA ASP A 101 2.44 -43.19 -7.37
C ASP A 101 1.44 -42.02 -7.33
N ILE A 102 1.50 -41.21 -6.27
CA ILE A 102 0.56 -40.12 -6.05
C ILE A 102 0.97 -38.83 -6.75
N PHE A 103 -0.05 -38.07 -7.17
CA PHE A 103 0.08 -36.70 -7.65
C PHE A 103 -0.65 -35.77 -6.69
N PHE A 104 0.07 -34.90 -5.98
CA PHE A 104 -0.51 -34.09 -4.91
C PHE A 104 -0.93 -32.71 -5.41
N ASN A 105 -2.24 -32.45 -5.34
CA ASN A 105 -2.86 -31.20 -5.76
C ASN A 105 -3.34 -30.39 -4.55
N ILE A 106 -3.05 -29.10 -4.58
CA ILE A 106 -3.53 -28.09 -3.64
C ILE A 106 -4.58 -27.24 -4.35
N HIS A 107 -5.79 -27.21 -3.80
CA HIS A 107 -6.91 -26.43 -4.35
C HIS A 107 -7.13 -25.16 -3.53
N GLY A 108 -7.24 -24.03 -4.20
CA GLY A 108 -7.57 -22.77 -3.57
C GLY A 108 -7.49 -21.57 -4.50
N ILE A 109 -7.61 -20.37 -3.90
CA ILE A 109 -7.44 -19.11 -4.62
C ILE A 109 -5.98 -18.68 -4.47
N LEU A 110 -5.22 -18.70 -5.56
CA LEU A 110 -3.82 -18.29 -5.59
C LEU A 110 -3.70 -16.76 -5.54
N GLN A 111 -2.96 -16.24 -4.57
CA GLN A 111 -2.51 -14.86 -4.52
C GLN A 111 -1.03 -14.79 -4.90
N THR A 112 -0.75 -14.16 -6.03
CA THR A 112 0.61 -13.86 -6.50
C THR A 112 0.91 -12.39 -6.24
N TYR A 113 1.57 -12.09 -5.13
CA TYR A 113 2.22 -10.78 -4.96
C TYR A 113 3.61 -10.85 -5.61
N ARG A 114 3.77 -10.20 -6.78
CA ARG A 114 5.07 -10.04 -7.45
C ARG A 114 5.57 -8.60 -7.30
N PRO A 115 6.41 -8.29 -6.31
CA PRO A 115 7.03 -6.99 -6.23
C PRO A 115 8.01 -6.77 -7.40
N ALA A 116 8.07 -5.54 -7.91
CA ALA A 116 8.77 -5.18 -9.15
C ALA A 116 10.26 -5.59 -9.21
N HIS A 117 10.90 -5.81 -8.06
CA HIS A 117 12.29 -6.29 -7.98
C HIS A 117 12.48 -7.76 -8.38
N LEU A 118 11.41 -8.56 -8.41
CA LEU A 118 11.44 -9.96 -8.87
C LEU A 118 11.26 -10.11 -10.38
N ASP A 119 10.79 -9.07 -11.09
CA ASP A 119 10.76 -9.02 -12.57
C ASP A 119 12.08 -8.50 -13.17
N GLY A 120 13.15 -8.50 -12.38
CA GLY A 120 14.50 -8.08 -12.80
C GLY A 120 14.73 -6.56 -12.77
N PHE A 121 13.72 -5.77 -12.36
CA PHE A 121 13.86 -4.32 -12.26
C PHE A 121 14.49 -3.91 -10.93
N SER A 122 15.62 -3.21 -10.98
CA SER A 122 16.40 -2.85 -9.81
C SER A 122 16.96 -1.45 -9.97
N ASP A 123 17.10 -0.71 -8.87
CA ASP A 123 17.78 0.58 -8.84
C ASP A 123 19.27 0.46 -8.47
N ALA A 124 19.80 -0.77 -8.36
CA ALA A 124 21.16 -1.04 -7.89
C ALA A 124 22.25 -0.48 -8.82
N THR A 125 21.92 -0.14 -10.07
CA THR A 125 22.86 0.39 -11.08
C THR A 125 22.15 1.43 -11.94
N ALA A 126 22.90 2.36 -12.53
CA ALA A 126 22.35 3.43 -13.37
C ALA A 126 21.57 2.87 -14.57
N GLU A 127 22.09 1.83 -15.23
CA GLU A 127 21.41 1.17 -16.35
C GLU A 127 20.08 0.52 -15.93
N LYS A 128 20.05 -0.19 -14.81
CA LYS A 128 18.82 -0.83 -14.33
C LYS A 128 17.81 0.19 -13.79
N ALA A 129 18.28 1.30 -13.20
CA ALA A 129 17.43 2.42 -12.81
C ALA A 129 16.82 3.10 -14.04
N ILE A 130 17.56 3.28 -15.13
CA ILE A 130 17.05 3.79 -16.41
C ILE A 130 16.07 2.81 -17.04
N GLN A 131 16.33 1.49 -16.97
CA GLN A 131 15.42 0.47 -17.47
C GLN A 131 14.11 0.41 -16.64
N PHE A 132 14.22 0.46 -15.31
CA PHE A 132 13.09 0.59 -14.40
C PHE A 132 12.32 1.87 -14.74
N GLN A 133 13.00 3.01 -14.84
CA GLN A 133 12.39 4.29 -15.20
C GLN A 133 11.68 4.22 -16.57
N LYS A 134 12.28 3.59 -17.58
CA LYS A 134 11.69 3.46 -18.92
C LYS A 134 10.44 2.57 -18.94
N GLU A 135 10.47 1.44 -18.23
CA GLU A 135 9.31 0.56 -18.05
C GLU A 135 8.24 1.21 -17.17
N TRP A 136 8.65 2.01 -16.20
CA TRP A 136 7.79 2.80 -15.32
C TRP A 136 7.13 3.97 -16.07
N ASP A 137 7.87 4.68 -16.92
CA ASP A 137 7.42 5.76 -17.83
C ASP A 137 6.42 5.25 -18.87
N SER A 138 6.59 4.01 -19.34
CA SER A 138 5.64 3.38 -20.25
C SER A 138 4.28 3.07 -19.61
N ARG A 139 4.15 3.16 -18.27
CA ARG A 139 2.94 2.76 -17.54
C ARG A 139 2.08 3.93 -17.06
N GLY A 140 2.43 5.19 -17.34
CA GLY A 140 1.62 6.37 -17.02
C GLY A 140 1.58 6.70 -15.52
N PHE A 141 2.33 7.73 -15.09
CA PHE A 141 2.35 8.18 -13.71
C PHE A 141 2.58 9.70 -13.57
N ALA A 142 2.26 10.22 -12.38
CA ALA A 142 2.64 11.55 -11.92
C ALA A 142 3.21 11.45 -10.50
N PHE A 143 4.22 12.25 -10.18
CA PHE A 143 4.96 12.15 -8.92
C PHE A 143 5.26 13.54 -8.35
N LEU A 144 5.03 13.70 -7.04
CA LEU A 144 5.54 14.80 -6.25
C LEU A 144 6.81 14.33 -5.54
N PRO A 145 8.00 14.80 -5.96
CA PRO A 145 9.24 14.19 -5.53
C PRO A 145 9.72 14.69 -4.16
N HIS A 146 10.26 13.76 -3.36
CA HIS A 146 10.89 14.06 -2.06
C HIS A 146 12.41 14.20 -2.13
N LEU A 147 13.00 15.16 -1.42
CA LEU A 147 14.47 15.31 -1.26
C LEU A 147 15.24 14.07 -0.75
N ALA A 148 14.69 13.19 0.12
CA ALA A 148 15.29 11.88 0.44
C ALA A 148 14.73 10.69 -0.37
N SER A 149 13.82 10.92 -1.32
CA SER A 149 13.40 9.84 -2.21
C SER A 149 14.63 9.28 -2.94
N ILE A 150 14.71 7.94 -3.02
CA ILE A 150 15.77 7.27 -3.79
C ILE A 150 15.71 7.75 -5.24
N SER A 151 14.51 7.82 -5.82
CA SER A 151 14.29 8.29 -7.19
C SER A 151 14.78 9.73 -7.38
N MET A 152 14.54 10.61 -6.41
CA MET A 152 15.05 11.98 -6.47
C MET A 152 16.57 12.03 -6.34
N HIS A 153 17.13 11.23 -5.44
CA HIS A 153 18.58 11.14 -5.29
C HIS A 153 19.25 10.64 -6.58
N VAL A 154 18.71 9.59 -7.19
CA VAL A 154 19.17 9.05 -8.48
C VAL A 154 19.04 10.11 -9.58
N TYR A 155 17.91 10.80 -9.66
CA TYR A 155 17.71 11.92 -10.59
C TYR A 155 18.78 13.01 -10.39
N MET A 156 19.05 13.41 -9.15
CA MET A 156 20.04 14.43 -8.83
C MET A 156 21.45 14.01 -9.27
N GLN A 157 21.82 12.75 -9.05
CA GLN A 157 23.12 12.23 -9.49
C GLN A 157 23.22 12.19 -11.02
N ASN A 158 22.19 11.64 -11.69
CA ASN A 158 22.21 11.43 -13.14
C ASN A 158 22.10 12.72 -13.96
N THR A 159 21.45 13.76 -13.42
CA THR A 159 21.31 15.07 -14.09
C THR A 159 22.42 16.05 -13.76
N GLY A 160 23.43 15.62 -12.98
CA GLY A 160 24.51 16.48 -12.50
C GLY A 160 24.04 17.56 -11.51
N LEU A 161 22.79 17.52 -11.06
CA LEU A 161 22.26 18.44 -10.05
C LEU A 161 22.94 18.23 -8.70
N GLY A 162 23.26 16.99 -8.33
CA GLY A 162 23.99 16.68 -7.10
C GLY A 162 25.37 17.33 -7.05
N LYS A 163 26.09 17.35 -8.17
CA LYS A 163 27.38 18.06 -8.28
C LYS A 163 27.20 19.56 -8.13
N ARG A 164 26.18 20.15 -8.76
CA ARG A 164 25.86 21.58 -8.63
C ARG A 164 25.48 21.98 -7.21
N ILE A 165 24.77 21.12 -6.47
CA ILE A 165 24.47 21.33 -5.04
C ILE A 165 25.76 21.33 -4.21
N LEU A 166 26.69 20.41 -4.46
CA LEU A 166 28.00 20.40 -3.79
C LEU A 166 28.84 21.64 -4.13
N GLU A 167 28.80 22.08 -5.38
CA GLU A 167 29.47 23.32 -5.82
C GLU A 167 28.86 24.56 -5.15
N ALA A 168 27.53 24.63 -5.05
CA ALA A 168 26.83 25.68 -4.31
C ALA A 168 27.24 25.67 -2.83
N ALA A 169 27.25 24.50 -2.19
CA ALA A 169 27.66 24.36 -0.79
C ALA A 169 29.12 24.76 -0.56
N SER A 170 30.01 24.46 -1.52
CA SER A 170 31.43 24.85 -1.46
C SER A 170 31.63 26.36 -1.61
N LYS A 171 30.68 27.07 -2.23
CA LYS A 171 30.66 28.53 -2.36
C LYS A 171 29.92 29.23 -1.21
N SER A 172 29.27 28.47 -0.34
CA SER A 172 28.53 29.02 0.79
C SER A 172 29.45 29.65 1.83
N LYS A 173 28.88 30.46 2.72
CA LYS A 173 29.62 31.08 3.84
C LYS A 173 30.04 30.09 4.94
N ASP A 174 29.47 28.87 4.95
CA ASP A 174 29.86 27.80 5.87
C ASP A 174 30.93 26.91 5.19
N PRO A 175 32.22 27.03 5.55
CA PRO A 175 33.29 26.28 4.90
C PRO A 175 33.20 24.76 5.14
N GLY A 176 32.42 24.31 6.12
CA GLY A 176 32.16 22.89 6.38
C GLY A 176 30.95 22.33 5.65
N LEU A 177 30.15 23.18 4.98
CA LEU A 177 28.85 22.77 4.44
C LEU A 177 28.97 21.67 3.40
N ALA A 178 29.86 21.83 2.42
CA ALA A 178 30.12 20.84 1.38
C ALA A 178 30.53 19.49 1.97
N GLN A 179 31.38 19.49 3.00
CA GLN A 179 31.83 18.27 3.65
C GLN A 179 30.70 17.57 4.43
N LYS A 180 29.83 18.34 5.10
CA LYS A 180 28.65 17.80 5.81
C LYS A 180 27.67 17.10 4.87
N ILE A 181 27.51 17.62 3.65
CA ILE A 181 26.54 17.10 2.69
C ILE A 181 27.10 16.07 1.72
N THR A 182 28.39 15.76 1.78
CA THR A 182 29.04 14.76 0.92
C THR A 182 28.93 13.36 1.53
N ASP A 183 28.61 12.36 0.72
CA ASP A 183 28.71 10.95 1.09
C ASP A 183 30.20 10.58 1.23
N ALA A 184 30.63 10.28 2.46
CA ALA A 184 32.03 9.99 2.77
C ALA A 184 32.59 8.76 2.02
N LYS A 185 31.74 7.83 1.58
CA LYS A 185 32.17 6.61 0.86
C LYS A 185 32.20 6.82 -0.65
N LYS A 186 31.25 7.60 -1.18
CA LYS A 186 31.05 7.74 -2.63
C LYS A 186 31.56 9.06 -3.21
N GLY A 187 31.87 10.05 -2.37
CA GLY A 187 32.33 11.38 -2.79
C GLY A 187 31.27 12.25 -3.49
N GLY A 188 30.06 11.74 -3.66
CA GLY A 188 28.91 12.48 -4.23
C GLY A 188 28.03 13.08 -3.15
N LEU A 189 26.95 13.77 -3.53
CA LEU A 189 25.96 14.29 -2.58
C LEU A 189 25.43 13.12 -1.72
N SER A 190 25.32 13.30 -0.41
CA SER A 190 24.72 12.32 0.51
C SER A 190 23.23 12.20 0.27
N ARG A 191 22.65 11.00 0.40
CA ARG A 191 21.19 10.80 0.29
C ARG A 191 20.39 11.62 1.31
N ARG A 192 20.98 11.89 2.48
CA ARG A 192 20.34 12.63 3.59
C ARG A 192 20.95 14.02 3.77
N TRP A 193 21.54 14.57 2.71
CA TRP A 193 22.29 15.83 2.75
C TRP A 193 21.53 16.99 3.39
N TYR A 194 20.21 17.05 3.23
CA TYR A 194 19.36 18.14 3.73
C TYR A 194 19.02 18.01 5.22
N GLN A 195 19.09 16.80 5.81
CA GLN A 195 18.60 16.54 7.19
C GLN A 195 19.44 17.21 8.27
N GLN A 196 20.70 17.52 7.98
CA GLN A 196 21.64 18.14 8.93
C GLN A 196 21.80 19.64 8.70
N LEU A 197 21.01 20.22 7.80
CA LEU A 197 21.12 21.62 7.43
C LEU A 197 20.20 22.48 8.29
N PRO A 198 20.60 23.74 8.59
CA PRO A 198 19.67 24.72 9.12
C PRO A 198 18.46 24.89 8.20
N PRO A 199 17.25 25.16 8.74
CA PRO A 199 16.05 25.41 7.93
C PRO A 199 16.30 26.44 6.82
N GLY A 200 15.76 26.20 5.62
CA GLY A 200 15.95 27.09 4.46
C GLY A 200 17.24 26.86 3.66
N THR A 201 18.25 26.22 4.25
CA THR A 201 19.57 26.05 3.59
C THR A 201 19.50 25.11 2.39
N SER A 202 18.71 24.03 2.47
CA SER A 202 18.55 23.11 1.35
C SER A 202 17.89 23.80 0.15
N GLN A 203 16.89 24.65 0.38
CA GLN A 203 16.24 25.44 -0.66
C GLN A 203 17.20 26.40 -1.34
N ILE A 204 18.04 27.11 -0.57
CA ILE A 204 19.07 28.01 -1.11
C ILE A 204 20.05 27.23 -2.01
N LEU A 205 20.56 26.09 -1.52
CA LEU A 205 21.49 25.26 -2.30
C LEU A 205 20.87 24.72 -3.58
N LEU A 206 19.58 24.37 -3.55
CA LEU A 206 18.84 23.94 -4.73
C LEU A 206 18.64 25.09 -5.74
N GLN A 207 18.31 26.30 -5.26
CA GLN A 207 18.19 27.49 -6.12
C GLN A 207 19.53 27.81 -6.80
N GLU A 208 20.62 27.83 -6.01
CA GLU A 208 21.98 28.07 -6.52
C GLU A 208 22.45 26.97 -7.48
N ALA A 209 22.01 25.74 -7.28
CA ALA A 209 22.25 24.63 -8.20
C ALA A 209 21.42 24.72 -9.50
N GLY A 210 20.57 25.74 -9.65
CA GLY A 210 19.76 26.02 -10.84
C GLY A 210 18.38 25.36 -10.82
N PHE A 211 17.89 24.94 -9.66
CA PHE A 211 16.51 24.47 -9.50
C PHE A 211 15.57 25.67 -9.40
N LYS A 212 14.66 25.82 -10.35
CA LYS A 212 13.84 27.05 -10.51
C LYS A 212 12.94 27.36 -9.31
N ASP A 213 12.44 26.32 -8.64
CA ASP A 213 11.53 26.50 -7.50
C ASP A 213 11.64 25.33 -6.49
N PRO A 214 12.62 25.38 -5.56
CA PRO A 214 12.85 24.29 -4.61
C PRO A 214 11.73 24.04 -3.60
N GLN A 215 10.76 24.94 -3.51
CA GLN A 215 9.59 24.74 -2.64
C GLN A 215 8.66 23.66 -3.20
N ARG A 216 8.86 23.21 -4.44
CA ARG A 216 8.09 22.12 -5.08
C ARG A 216 8.55 20.71 -4.71
N LEU A 217 9.52 20.57 -3.81
CA LEU A 217 10.07 19.28 -3.38
C LEU A 217 9.49 18.95 -1.99
N ASP A 218 8.76 17.84 -1.90
CA ASP A 218 8.07 17.37 -0.68
C ASP A 218 9.05 16.62 0.24
N ASP A 219 8.66 16.33 1.48
CA ASP A 219 9.30 15.40 2.40
C ASP A 219 8.67 13.97 2.44
N MET A 220 7.52 13.77 1.78
CA MET A 220 6.78 12.50 1.72
C MET A 220 6.18 12.35 0.31
N GLY A 221 6.87 11.62 -0.57
CA GLY A 221 6.52 11.60 -1.99
C GLY A 221 5.17 10.94 -2.26
N VAL A 222 4.36 11.59 -3.09
CA VAL A 222 3.06 11.06 -3.54
C VAL A 222 3.13 10.73 -5.02
N ALA A 223 2.61 9.57 -5.41
CA ALA A 223 2.54 9.13 -6.80
C ALA A 223 1.11 8.75 -7.17
N ILE A 224 0.69 9.14 -8.38
CA ILE A 224 -0.57 8.72 -8.99
C ILE A 224 -0.22 7.86 -10.21
N PHE A 225 -0.82 6.68 -10.26
CA PHE A 225 -0.66 5.72 -11.37
C PHE A 225 -1.99 5.53 -12.08
N TRP A 226 -1.96 5.31 -13.39
CA TRP A 226 -3.15 4.97 -14.16
C TRP A 226 -2.84 3.93 -15.23
N LYS A 227 -3.87 3.24 -15.73
CA LYS A 227 -3.69 2.31 -16.86
C LYS A 227 -3.64 3.11 -18.16
N ASP A 228 -2.46 3.40 -18.66
CA ASP A 228 -2.18 4.18 -19.88
C ASP A 228 -2.94 3.70 -21.13
N ARG A 229 -3.21 2.38 -21.24
CA ARG A 229 -4.03 1.77 -22.30
C ARG A 229 -5.50 2.19 -22.27
N ARG A 230 -5.98 2.72 -21.14
CA ARG A 230 -7.36 3.19 -20.95
C ARG A 230 -7.43 4.69 -20.71
N LEU A 231 -6.55 5.23 -19.88
CA LEU A 231 -6.57 6.62 -19.46
C LEU A 231 -5.37 7.36 -20.04
N VAL A 232 -5.57 8.60 -20.46
CA VAL A 232 -4.50 9.50 -20.86
C VAL A 232 -4.51 10.72 -19.95
N ALA A 233 -3.34 11.10 -19.43
CA ALA A 233 -3.20 12.35 -18.69
C ALA A 233 -3.24 13.54 -19.66
N THR A 234 -4.21 14.43 -19.46
CA THR A 234 -4.34 15.67 -20.23
C THR A 234 -3.72 16.85 -19.50
N GLU A 235 -3.59 16.75 -18.17
CA GLU A 235 -2.89 17.73 -17.34
C GLU A 235 -2.24 17.01 -16.16
N ILE A 236 -1.00 17.41 -15.84
CA ILE A 236 -0.29 17.00 -14.63
C ILE A 236 0.24 18.28 -13.98
N SER A 237 -0.07 18.49 -12.71
CA SER A 237 0.49 19.60 -11.94
C SER A 237 0.80 19.18 -10.52
N THR A 238 1.76 19.86 -9.91
CA THR A 238 2.08 19.76 -8.49
C THR A 238 1.80 21.09 -7.84
N HIS A 239 1.26 21.05 -6.63
CA HIS A 239 0.99 22.25 -5.85
C HIS A 239 1.64 22.11 -4.47
N THR A 240 2.30 23.16 -4.00
CA THR A 240 2.90 23.21 -2.66
C THR A 240 2.03 24.09 -1.76
N TYR A 241 1.78 23.64 -0.53
CA TYR A 241 1.11 24.46 0.47
C TYR A 241 1.97 25.67 0.88
N PRO A 242 1.38 26.78 1.36
CA PRO A 242 2.10 28.01 1.67
C PRO A 242 3.29 27.87 2.65
N GLY A 243 3.25 26.87 3.54
CA GLY A 243 4.33 26.57 4.49
C GLY A 243 5.56 25.90 3.85
N GLY A 244 5.47 25.46 2.59
CA GLY A 244 6.51 24.68 1.93
C GLY A 244 6.58 23.23 2.41
N GLY A 245 7.36 22.40 1.71
CA GLY A 245 7.69 21.03 2.12
C GLY A 245 6.56 19.99 2.06
N LYS A 246 5.33 20.42 1.75
CA LYS A 246 4.12 19.59 1.61
C LYS A 246 3.27 20.08 0.45
N GLY A 247 2.47 19.20 -0.12
CA GLY A 247 1.62 19.56 -1.25
C GLY A 247 0.73 18.44 -1.75
N PHE A 248 0.24 18.61 -2.97
CA PHE A 248 -0.51 17.58 -3.67
C PHE A 248 -0.11 17.47 -5.15
N VAL A 249 -0.24 16.26 -5.69
CA VAL A 249 -0.24 16.00 -7.13
C VAL A 249 -1.67 16.09 -7.64
N LYS A 250 -1.87 16.75 -8.77
CA LYS A 250 -3.11 16.73 -9.54
C LYS A 250 -2.85 16.11 -10.90
N VAL A 251 -3.69 15.15 -11.29
CA VAL A 251 -3.71 14.59 -12.64
C VAL A 251 -5.13 14.67 -13.17
N ARG A 252 -5.32 15.34 -14.31
CA ARG A 252 -6.55 15.21 -15.09
C ARG A 252 -6.36 14.09 -16.10
N LEU A 253 -7.22 13.09 -16.02
CA LEU A 253 -7.27 11.91 -16.86
C LEU A 253 -8.50 11.96 -17.76
N SER A 254 -8.35 11.51 -19.00
CA SER A 254 -9.43 11.31 -19.97
C SER A 254 -9.47 9.84 -20.38
N ASP A 255 -10.66 9.23 -20.46
CA ASP A 255 -10.81 7.86 -20.97
C ASP A 255 -10.61 7.85 -22.49
N ARG A 256 -9.68 7.03 -22.97
CA ARG A 256 -9.39 6.88 -24.41
C ARG A 256 -10.60 6.34 -25.18
N ARG A 257 -11.52 5.64 -24.52
CA ARG A 257 -12.74 5.09 -25.13
C ARG A 257 -13.85 6.14 -25.22
N ASP A 258 -13.87 7.08 -24.27
CA ASP A 258 -14.77 8.22 -24.27
C ASP A 258 -14.04 9.46 -23.74
N PRO A 259 -13.44 10.27 -24.63
CA PRO A 259 -12.65 11.42 -24.22
C PRO A 259 -13.42 12.47 -23.40
N LYS A 260 -14.77 12.45 -23.45
CA LYS A 260 -15.63 13.32 -22.64
C LYS A 260 -15.73 12.87 -21.19
N SER A 261 -15.44 11.61 -20.90
CA SER A 261 -15.34 11.08 -19.55
C SER A 261 -13.99 11.47 -18.95
N THR A 262 -13.98 12.56 -18.17
CA THR A 262 -12.80 13.10 -17.50
C THR A 262 -12.84 12.86 -15.99
N LEU A 263 -11.68 12.52 -15.42
CA LEU A 263 -11.47 12.28 -14.00
C LEU A 263 -10.28 13.11 -13.53
N VAL A 264 -10.45 13.86 -12.45
CA VAL A 264 -9.35 14.53 -11.75
C VAL A 264 -8.98 13.70 -10.54
N VAL A 265 -7.70 13.36 -10.40
CA VAL A 265 -7.16 12.66 -9.24
C VAL A 265 -6.23 13.60 -8.50
N LEU A 266 -6.47 13.76 -7.20
CA LEU A 266 -5.58 14.43 -6.26
C LEU A 266 -4.92 13.39 -5.36
N GLY A 267 -3.62 13.53 -5.16
CA GLY A 267 -2.83 12.72 -4.23
C GLY A 267 -2.07 13.63 -3.28
N THR A 268 -2.16 13.40 -1.97
CA THR A 268 -1.42 14.17 -0.96
C THR A 268 -0.99 13.32 0.23
N HIS A 269 -0.09 13.84 1.05
CA HIS A 269 0.31 13.27 2.33
C HIS A 269 0.40 14.41 3.35
N LEU A 270 -0.50 14.43 4.32
CA LEU A 270 -0.59 15.50 5.33
C LEU A 270 0.44 15.33 6.44
N SER A 271 0.65 16.39 7.23
CA SER A 271 1.61 16.37 8.34
C SER A 271 1.24 15.33 9.42
N SER A 272 2.26 14.61 9.88
CA SER A 272 2.12 13.56 10.89
C SER A 272 1.80 14.12 12.27
N GLY A 273 1.07 13.37 13.08
CA GLY A 273 0.75 13.74 14.46
C GLY A 273 -0.63 13.25 14.85
N GLU A 274 -0.79 12.84 16.11
CA GLU A 274 -2.01 12.22 16.63
C GLU A 274 -2.67 13.09 17.72
N GLU A 275 -1.99 14.15 18.17
CA GLU A 275 -2.52 15.03 19.20
C GLU A 275 -3.53 16.02 18.57
N PRO A 276 -4.52 16.51 19.34
CA PRO A 276 -5.46 17.53 18.86
C PRO A 276 -4.78 18.75 18.21
N LYS A 277 -3.65 19.22 18.76
CA LYS A 277 -2.90 20.34 18.19
C LYS A 277 -2.37 20.04 16.78
N ASP A 278 -2.02 18.78 16.50
CA ASP A 278 -1.50 18.34 15.20
C ASP A 278 -2.65 18.35 14.17
N GLU A 279 -3.86 18.03 14.62
CA GLU A 279 -5.10 18.16 13.82
C GLU A 279 -5.38 19.64 13.46
N GLU A 280 -5.22 20.55 14.42
CA GLU A 280 -5.34 21.99 14.17
C GLU A 280 -4.25 22.52 13.22
N GLU A 281 -3.03 22.02 13.33
CA GLU A 281 -1.92 22.38 12.45
C GLU A 281 -2.21 21.97 11.00
N ARG A 282 -2.66 20.73 10.76
CA ARG A 282 -3.09 20.28 9.42
C ARG A 282 -4.22 21.14 8.86
N LEU A 283 -5.24 21.41 9.68
CA LEU A 283 -6.37 22.26 9.28
C LEU A 283 -5.91 23.64 8.85
N SER A 284 -5.03 24.28 9.65
CA SER A 284 -4.64 25.67 9.44
C SER A 284 -3.54 25.88 8.41
N SER A 285 -2.63 24.92 8.22
CA SER A 285 -1.44 25.09 7.37
C SER A 285 -1.51 24.34 6.04
N GLU A 286 -2.35 23.31 5.91
CA GLU A 286 -2.41 22.44 4.72
C GLU A 286 -3.81 22.38 4.08
N LEU A 287 -4.87 22.32 4.90
CA LEU A 287 -6.24 22.13 4.40
C LEU A 287 -6.95 23.45 4.10
N LEU A 288 -7.16 24.29 5.11
CA LEU A 288 -8.03 25.48 5.04
C LEU A 288 -7.28 26.77 4.67
N CYS A 289 -5.94 26.76 4.66
CA CYS A 289 -5.14 27.92 4.28
C CYS A 289 -5.42 28.35 2.82
N GLU A 290 -5.11 29.60 2.50
CA GLU A 290 -5.13 30.06 1.12
C GLU A 290 -4.13 29.25 0.29
N GLY A 291 -4.58 28.66 -0.82
CA GLY A 291 -3.76 27.70 -1.57
C GLY A 291 -3.59 26.35 -0.87
N GLY A 292 -4.40 26.03 0.13
CA GLY A 292 -4.50 24.70 0.72
C GLY A 292 -5.28 23.71 -0.13
N LEU A 293 -5.42 22.48 0.37
CA LEU A 293 -6.13 21.40 -0.31
C LEU A 293 -7.64 21.67 -0.47
N ILE A 294 -8.30 22.22 0.56
CA ILE A 294 -9.76 22.44 0.54
C ILE A 294 -10.16 23.49 -0.51
N PRO A 295 -9.49 24.66 -0.63
CA PRO A 295 -9.73 25.57 -1.74
C PRO A 295 -9.59 24.91 -3.12
N ALA A 296 -8.54 24.11 -3.33
CA ALA A 296 -8.33 23.41 -4.59
C ALA A 296 -9.44 22.40 -4.90
N ILE A 297 -9.87 21.62 -3.91
CA ILE A 297 -11.02 20.70 -4.04
C ILE A 297 -12.29 21.47 -4.40
N LYS A 298 -12.57 22.58 -3.72
CA LYS A 298 -13.76 23.40 -3.97
C LYS A 298 -13.78 24.01 -5.37
N GLU A 299 -12.63 24.45 -5.88
CA GLU A 299 -12.50 24.96 -7.26
C GLU A 299 -12.84 23.87 -8.30
N LEU A 300 -12.29 22.67 -8.13
CA LEU A 300 -12.53 21.53 -9.02
C LEU A 300 -14.00 21.09 -8.98
N ARG A 301 -14.57 21.01 -7.77
CA ARG A 301 -15.99 20.71 -7.55
C ARG A 301 -16.90 21.76 -8.16
N GLY A 302 -16.58 23.05 -8.01
CA GLY A 302 -17.33 24.16 -8.59
C GLY A 302 -17.31 24.16 -10.13
N SER A 303 -16.30 23.54 -10.72
CA SER A 303 -16.17 23.34 -12.16
C SER A 303 -16.91 22.09 -12.68
N GLY A 304 -17.56 21.32 -11.80
CA GLY A 304 -18.30 20.11 -12.17
C GLY A 304 -17.42 18.90 -12.50
N GLU A 305 -16.15 18.90 -12.07
CA GLU A 305 -15.22 17.80 -12.33
C GLU A 305 -15.58 16.55 -11.52
N ASN A 306 -15.35 15.37 -12.12
CA ASN A 306 -15.35 14.11 -11.37
C ASN A 306 -14.02 14.03 -10.64
N LEU A 307 -14.05 13.95 -9.32
CA LEU A 307 -12.88 14.10 -8.48
C LEU A 307 -12.69 12.87 -7.61
N VAL A 308 -11.45 12.42 -7.51
CA VAL A 308 -10.99 11.45 -6.51
C VAL A 308 -9.83 12.08 -5.76
N VAL A 309 -9.87 12.02 -4.42
CA VAL A 309 -8.80 12.51 -3.55
C VAL A 309 -8.31 11.33 -2.72
N CYS A 310 -7.06 10.92 -2.92
CA CYS A 310 -6.40 9.87 -2.16
C CYS A 310 -5.33 10.48 -1.26
N MET A 311 -5.28 10.08 0.01
CA MET A 311 -4.28 10.64 0.93
C MET A 311 -3.97 9.72 2.11
N ASP A 312 -2.75 9.86 2.63
CA ASP A 312 -2.49 9.66 4.05
C ASP A 312 -2.75 11.00 4.74
N ALA A 313 -3.86 11.09 5.47
CA ALA A 313 -4.24 12.31 6.17
C ALA A 313 -3.56 12.44 7.54
N ASN A 314 -2.92 11.38 8.05
CA ASN A 314 -2.46 11.30 9.43
C ASN A 314 -3.54 11.73 10.45
N SER A 315 -4.82 11.54 10.11
CA SER A 315 -5.98 12.01 10.86
C SER A 315 -7.10 10.99 10.83
N HIS A 316 -7.58 10.61 12.02
CA HIS A 316 -8.71 9.72 12.20
C HIS A 316 -10.03 10.50 12.07
N PRO A 317 -11.12 9.91 11.52
CA PRO A 317 -12.41 10.59 11.41
C PRO A 317 -12.92 11.21 12.72
N GLU A 318 -12.67 10.55 13.84
CA GLU A 318 -13.08 11.00 15.17
C GLU A 318 -12.11 11.98 15.86
N THR A 319 -10.90 12.20 15.31
CA THR A 319 -9.94 13.14 15.89
C THR A 319 -10.48 14.56 15.78
N LYS A 320 -10.46 15.31 16.90
CA LYS A 320 -10.91 16.70 16.93
C LYS A 320 -9.75 17.64 17.27
N PRO A 321 -9.67 18.82 16.62
CA PRO A 321 -8.75 19.87 17.05
C PRO A 321 -9.15 20.43 18.44
N PRO A 322 -8.28 21.21 19.11
CA PRO A 322 -8.58 21.78 20.40
C PRO A 322 -9.74 22.77 20.31
N GLY A 323 -10.75 22.58 21.16
CA GLY A 323 -11.96 23.41 21.26
C GLY A 323 -13.19 22.74 20.69
N GLU A 324 -14.27 22.68 21.49
CA GLU A 324 -15.48 21.87 21.25
C GLU A 324 -16.26 22.17 19.95
N ARG A 325 -15.94 23.26 19.24
CA ARG A 325 -16.71 23.74 18.07
C ARG A 325 -15.96 23.73 16.74
N LYS A 326 -14.71 23.27 16.71
CA LYS A 326 -13.93 23.22 15.47
C LYS A 326 -14.18 21.90 14.73
N ALA A 327 -14.35 21.98 13.42
CA ALA A 327 -14.49 20.81 12.56
C ALA A 327 -13.16 20.08 12.43
N SER A 328 -13.19 18.75 12.32
CA SER A 328 -12.00 17.92 12.05
C SER A 328 -11.56 17.98 10.59
N CYS A 329 -10.35 17.47 10.29
CA CYS A 329 -9.89 17.27 8.92
C CYS A 329 -10.89 16.45 8.12
N TRP A 330 -11.40 15.36 8.71
CA TRP A 330 -12.44 14.52 8.11
C TRP A 330 -13.67 15.33 7.73
N GLN A 331 -14.22 16.12 8.66
CA GLN A 331 -15.42 16.91 8.41
C GLN A 331 -15.23 17.93 7.28
N GLU A 332 -14.09 18.62 7.26
CA GLU A 332 -13.79 19.60 6.20
C GLU A 332 -13.53 18.93 4.85
N LEU A 333 -12.82 17.80 4.83
CA LEU A 333 -12.58 17.01 3.62
C LEU A 333 -13.87 16.43 3.06
N HIS A 334 -14.72 15.83 3.90
CA HIS A 334 -16.02 15.30 3.50
C HIS A 334 -16.91 16.41 2.92
N ARG A 335 -17.03 17.55 3.63
CA ARG A 335 -17.79 18.71 3.15
C ARG A 335 -17.27 19.25 1.81
N ALA A 336 -15.96 19.26 1.59
CA ALA A 336 -15.37 19.79 0.37
C ALA A 336 -15.38 18.79 -0.79
N ALA A 337 -14.93 17.56 -0.56
CA ALA A 337 -14.74 16.54 -1.58
C ALA A 337 -16.04 15.79 -1.90
N GLY A 338 -16.93 15.62 -0.92
CA GLY A 338 -18.17 14.84 -1.06
C GLY A 338 -18.09 13.53 -0.28
N ALA A 339 -18.45 12.44 -0.95
CA ALA A 339 -18.55 11.14 -0.31
C ALA A 339 -17.18 10.52 -0.02
N SER A 340 -17.14 9.60 0.93
CA SER A 340 -15.96 8.84 1.31
C SER A 340 -16.22 7.34 1.17
N VAL A 341 -15.16 6.58 0.84
CA VAL A 341 -15.22 5.10 0.85
C VAL A 341 -15.42 4.54 2.27
N TRP A 342 -15.29 5.39 3.29
CA TRP A 342 -15.54 5.04 4.69
C TRP A 342 -16.92 5.46 5.19
N ASP A 343 -17.81 5.99 4.34
CA ASP A 343 -19.15 6.46 4.73
C ASP A 343 -20.04 5.35 5.32
N GLU A 344 -19.72 4.09 5.08
CA GLU A 344 -20.40 2.96 5.74
C GLU A 344 -19.97 2.78 7.22
N PHE A 345 -18.82 3.31 7.62
CA PHE A 345 -18.28 3.23 8.98
C PHE A 345 -18.42 4.54 9.74
N TYR A 346 -18.27 5.68 9.06
CA TYR A 346 -18.27 7.00 9.68
C TYR A 346 -19.26 7.90 8.97
N ASN A 347 -20.00 8.69 9.73
CA ASN A 347 -20.84 9.73 9.15
C ASN A 347 -19.99 10.95 8.74
N GLU A 348 -20.62 11.91 8.04
CA GLU A 348 -19.99 13.18 7.63
C GLU A 348 -19.40 13.99 8.80
N ASN A 349 -19.85 13.74 10.04
CA ASN A 349 -19.35 14.38 11.24
C ASN A 349 -18.17 13.64 11.90
N GLY A 350 -17.72 12.54 11.30
CA GLY A 350 -16.66 11.68 11.80
C GLY A 350 -17.11 10.69 12.86
N GLY A 351 -18.38 10.70 13.26
CA GLY A 351 -18.90 9.77 14.26
C GLY A 351 -19.09 8.38 13.67
N TYR A 352 -18.66 7.36 14.41
CA TYR A 352 -18.82 5.97 14.01
C TYR A 352 -20.29 5.54 13.96
N ILE A 353 -20.67 4.84 12.89
CA ILE A 353 -22.02 4.34 12.65
C ILE A 353 -22.09 2.90 13.16
N ALA A 354 -22.70 2.70 14.32
CA ALA A 354 -22.85 1.38 14.94
C ALA A 354 -24.02 0.55 14.38
N GLU A 355 -24.97 1.18 13.69
CA GLU A 355 -26.18 0.49 13.21
C GLU A 355 -25.88 -0.43 12.01
N GLY A 356 -26.20 -1.72 12.16
CA GLY A 356 -26.05 -2.73 11.11
C GLY A 356 -24.74 -3.51 11.15
N LYS A 357 -23.79 -3.15 12.02
CA LYS A 357 -22.52 -3.88 12.18
C LYS A 357 -22.60 -4.88 13.32
N ARG A 358 -21.88 -6.00 13.19
CA ARG A 358 -21.78 -6.95 14.28
C ARG A 358 -21.09 -6.25 15.46
N LYS A 359 -21.67 -6.36 16.66
CA LYS A 359 -21.19 -5.69 17.89
C LYS A 359 -19.79 -6.14 18.35
N ASP A 360 -19.20 -7.11 17.67
CA ASP A 360 -17.95 -7.80 17.99
C ASP A 360 -16.75 -7.34 17.14
N VAL A 361 -16.90 -6.31 16.27
CA VAL A 361 -15.81 -5.84 15.40
C VAL A 361 -15.56 -4.34 15.61
N GLU A 362 -14.29 -3.97 15.81
CA GLU A 362 -13.87 -2.57 15.90
C GLU A 362 -13.87 -1.87 14.53
N HIS A 363 -13.53 -0.59 14.56
CA HIS A 363 -13.32 0.29 13.42
C HIS A 363 -12.36 -0.31 12.37
N PRO A 364 -12.51 0.07 11.09
CA PRO A 364 -11.51 -0.27 10.09
C PRO A 364 -10.20 0.42 10.43
N VAL A 365 -9.09 -0.22 10.06
CA VAL A 365 -7.76 0.37 10.21
C VAL A 365 -7.00 0.35 8.91
N THR A 366 -6.27 1.43 8.68
CA THR A 366 -5.33 1.57 7.58
C THR A 366 -3.90 1.68 8.07
N THR A 367 -3.68 1.86 9.38
CA THR A 367 -2.39 1.65 10.02
C THR A 367 -2.52 0.85 11.31
N ASN A 368 -1.63 -0.11 11.49
CA ASN A 368 -1.55 -0.97 12.67
C ASN A 368 -0.08 -1.27 12.98
N LYS A 369 0.62 -0.39 13.69
CA LYS A 369 2.09 -0.50 13.88
C LYS A 369 2.52 -0.14 15.28
N VAL A 370 3.60 -0.76 15.73
CA VAL A 370 4.31 -0.35 16.95
C VAL A 370 5.56 0.40 16.55
N ARG A 371 5.72 1.62 17.07
CA ARG A 371 6.91 2.43 16.75
C ARG A 371 8.13 1.78 17.39
N GLY A 372 9.03 1.27 16.55
CA GLY A 372 10.27 0.65 16.99
C GLY A 372 11.29 1.65 17.54
N PRO A 373 12.38 1.16 18.16
CA PRO A 373 13.42 1.98 18.78
C PRO A 373 14.20 2.88 17.79
N GLN A 374 14.04 2.64 16.49
CA GLN A 374 14.61 3.49 15.42
C GLN A 374 13.72 4.68 15.04
N SER A 375 12.56 4.85 15.70
CA SER A 375 11.69 6.01 15.48
C SER A 375 12.44 7.31 15.80
N ALA A 376 12.39 8.27 14.88
CA ALA A 376 12.86 9.64 15.13
C ALA A 376 12.03 10.37 16.21
N GLN A 377 10.86 9.81 16.57
CA GLN A 377 9.96 10.32 17.61
C GLN A 377 10.11 9.46 18.88
N ALA A 378 11.17 9.70 19.66
CA ALA A 378 11.51 8.86 20.82
C ALA A 378 10.38 8.68 21.83
N LYS A 379 9.54 9.71 22.03
CA LYS A 379 8.36 9.67 22.93
C LYS A 379 7.27 8.71 22.46
N LYS A 380 7.28 8.31 21.18
CA LYS A 380 6.30 7.41 20.61
C LYS A 380 6.77 5.96 20.53
N ILE A 381 8.02 5.67 20.91
CA ILE A 381 8.56 4.30 20.90
C ILE A 381 7.71 3.41 21.82
N GLY A 382 7.29 2.25 21.30
CA GLY A 382 6.41 1.33 22.01
C GLY A 382 4.92 1.71 21.99
N LEU A 383 4.57 2.87 21.45
CA LEU A 383 3.16 3.21 21.22
C LEU A 383 2.63 2.47 19.99
N HIS A 384 1.41 1.99 20.13
CA HIS A 384 0.65 1.31 19.11
C HIS A 384 -0.17 2.34 18.33
N ALA A 385 0.22 2.60 17.08
CA ALA A 385 -0.55 3.38 16.14
C ALA A 385 -1.54 2.45 15.44
N TYR A 386 -2.81 2.59 15.80
CA TYR A 386 -3.91 1.74 15.37
C TYR A 386 -5.10 2.64 14.99
N SER A 387 -5.28 2.88 13.69
CA SER A 387 -6.18 3.93 13.23
C SER A 387 -6.50 3.81 11.74
N VAL A 388 -7.62 4.38 11.30
CA VAL A 388 -7.88 4.74 9.91
C VAL A 388 -7.41 6.17 9.63
N ILE A 389 -6.31 6.31 8.90
CA ILE A 389 -5.71 7.60 8.53
C ILE A 389 -5.52 7.78 7.02
N ASP A 390 -5.56 6.69 6.25
CA ASP A 390 -5.61 6.71 4.80
C ASP A 390 -7.05 6.80 4.28
N HIS A 391 -7.31 7.78 3.42
CA HIS A 391 -8.66 8.12 2.95
C HIS A 391 -8.75 8.22 1.43
N VAL A 392 -9.92 7.81 0.91
CA VAL A 392 -10.32 8.04 -0.49
C VAL A 392 -11.68 8.75 -0.49
N PHE A 393 -11.67 10.02 -0.91
CA PHE A 393 -12.88 10.80 -1.13
C PHE A 393 -13.20 10.88 -2.62
N TYR A 394 -14.48 10.97 -2.96
CA TYR A 394 -14.92 11.04 -4.35
C TYR A 394 -16.16 11.93 -4.56
N ALA A 395 -16.32 12.39 -5.81
CA ALA A 395 -17.26 13.42 -6.20
C ALA A 395 -17.81 13.25 -7.62
N GLY A 396 -18.81 14.08 -7.94
CA GLY A 396 -19.33 14.23 -9.30
C GLY A 396 -20.25 13.06 -9.65
N ASN A 397 -20.07 12.49 -10.83
CA ASN A 397 -20.82 11.33 -11.29
C ASN A 397 -20.16 10.02 -10.84
N LEU A 398 -19.44 10.00 -9.72
CA LEU A 398 -18.82 8.79 -9.19
C LEU A 398 -19.64 8.23 -8.03
N GLN A 399 -19.73 6.91 -7.97
CA GLN A 399 -20.35 6.16 -6.89
C GLN A 399 -19.40 5.08 -6.41
N PHE A 400 -19.29 4.94 -5.09
CA PHE A 400 -18.64 3.80 -4.48
C PHE A 400 -19.37 2.50 -4.80
N HIS A 401 -18.64 1.52 -5.33
CA HIS A 401 -19.17 0.19 -5.59
C HIS A 401 -18.87 -0.77 -4.44
N GLU A 402 -17.59 -0.97 -4.15
CA GLU A 402 -17.12 -1.89 -3.11
C GLU A 402 -15.65 -1.65 -2.75
N HIS A 403 -15.24 -2.18 -1.60
CA HIS A 403 -13.84 -2.41 -1.25
C HIS A 403 -13.37 -3.70 -1.93
N VAL A 404 -12.49 -3.56 -2.93
CA VAL A 404 -11.87 -4.71 -3.62
C VAL A 404 -10.91 -5.44 -2.67
N HIS A 405 -10.21 -4.67 -1.83
CA HIS A 405 -9.50 -5.19 -0.68
C HIS A 405 -10.29 -4.83 0.57
N GLN A 406 -10.81 -5.85 1.26
CA GLN A 406 -11.69 -5.64 2.40
C GLN A 406 -10.98 -4.86 3.51
N PRO A 407 -11.68 -3.92 4.17
CA PRO A 407 -11.10 -3.17 5.28
C PRO A 407 -10.62 -4.12 6.37
N VAL A 408 -9.38 -3.91 6.84
CA VAL A 408 -8.86 -4.68 7.97
C VAL A 408 -9.54 -4.19 9.24
N GLN A 409 -10.07 -5.12 10.03
CA GLN A 409 -10.71 -4.85 11.31
C GLN A 409 -10.27 -5.90 12.32
N TYR A 410 -10.16 -5.50 13.59
CA TYR A 410 -9.82 -6.41 14.68
C TYR A 410 -10.94 -6.43 15.72
N PRO A 411 -11.09 -7.53 16.50
CA PRO A 411 -12.03 -7.55 17.62
C PRO A 411 -11.61 -6.63 18.76
N SER A 412 -10.29 -6.39 18.90
CA SER A 412 -9.74 -5.44 19.86
C SER A 412 -8.38 -4.89 19.42
N ALA A 413 -8.01 -3.72 19.91
CA ALA A 413 -6.64 -3.20 19.78
C ALA A 413 -5.57 -4.18 20.30
N LYS A 414 -5.89 -5.01 21.31
CA LYS A 414 -4.98 -6.05 21.82
C LYS A 414 -4.76 -7.17 20.81
N ASP A 415 -5.79 -7.56 20.07
CA ASP A 415 -5.69 -8.56 19.01
C ASP A 415 -4.92 -7.99 17.82
N ALA A 416 -5.13 -6.71 17.49
CA ALA A 416 -4.39 -6.00 16.45
C ALA A 416 -2.86 -5.99 16.71
N LEU A 417 -2.41 -5.98 17.97
CA LEU A 417 -0.98 -6.08 18.32
C LEU A 417 -0.32 -7.39 17.87
N GLN A 418 -1.08 -8.46 17.59
CA GLN A 418 -0.52 -9.70 17.06
C GLN A 418 -0.21 -9.62 15.56
N GLU A 419 -0.72 -8.60 14.87
CA GLU A 419 -0.62 -8.43 13.43
C GLU A 419 -0.04 -7.06 13.05
N VAL A 420 0.96 -6.60 13.81
CA VAL A 420 1.61 -5.31 13.56
C VAL A 420 2.34 -5.25 12.23
N LEU A 421 2.34 -4.05 11.67
CA LEU A 421 3.01 -3.66 10.44
C LEU A 421 4.33 -2.90 10.71
N PRO A 422 5.29 -2.92 9.76
CA PRO A 422 5.32 -3.82 8.61
C PRO A 422 5.54 -5.27 9.06
N SER A 423 5.16 -6.22 8.22
CA SER A 423 5.34 -7.66 8.43
C SER A 423 5.96 -8.32 7.19
N LEU A 424 6.20 -9.63 7.26
CA LEU A 424 6.63 -10.39 6.08
C LEU A 424 5.53 -10.47 5.01
N ARG A 425 4.26 -10.35 5.42
CA ARG A 425 3.10 -10.35 4.50
C ARG A 425 2.86 -8.97 3.90
N ASP A 426 3.09 -7.92 4.67
CA ASP A 426 2.83 -6.55 4.26
C ASP A 426 4.09 -5.69 4.48
N PRO A 427 4.78 -5.28 3.41
CA PRO A 427 6.03 -4.53 3.50
C PRO A 427 5.81 -3.06 3.92
N SER A 428 4.57 -2.61 4.01
CA SER A 428 4.19 -1.26 4.38
C SER A 428 3.80 -1.19 5.85
N ASP A 429 3.93 -0.02 6.46
CA ASP A 429 3.40 0.27 7.79
C ASP A 429 1.94 0.82 7.73
N HIS A 430 1.31 0.68 6.55
CA HIS A 430 -0.08 1.00 6.22
C HIS A 430 -0.69 -0.10 5.34
N TYR A 431 -1.94 -0.45 5.60
CA TYR A 431 -2.73 -1.33 4.73
C TYR A 431 -3.23 -0.57 3.49
N PRO A 432 -3.28 -1.23 2.31
CA PRO A 432 -3.77 -0.59 1.09
C PRO A 432 -5.28 -0.40 1.11
N VAL A 433 -5.75 0.79 0.72
CA VAL A 433 -7.18 1.06 0.46
C VAL A 433 -7.45 0.85 -1.02
N ILE A 434 -8.10 -0.28 -1.36
CA ILE A 434 -8.38 -0.64 -2.76
C ILE A 434 -9.89 -0.71 -2.96
N VAL A 435 -10.40 0.17 -3.82
CA VAL A 435 -11.83 0.37 -4.04
C VAL A 435 -12.18 0.37 -5.51
N ASP A 436 -13.41 -0.03 -5.81
CA ASP A 436 -14.02 0.16 -7.12
C ASP A 436 -14.99 1.35 -7.07
N LEU A 437 -14.78 2.31 -7.97
CA LEU A 437 -15.68 3.43 -8.22
C LEU A 437 -16.36 3.25 -9.58
N LYS A 438 -17.66 3.55 -9.64
CA LYS A 438 -18.49 3.46 -10.84
C LYS A 438 -18.99 4.83 -11.25
N TRP A 439 -19.13 5.01 -12.56
CA TRP A 439 -19.78 6.19 -13.14
C TRP A 439 -21.30 6.07 -12.99
N GLN A 440 -21.95 7.03 -12.33
CA GLN A 440 -23.39 7.21 -12.34
C GLN A 440 -23.80 7.78 -13.70
N GLY A 441 -24.61 7.04 -14.47
CA GLY A 441 -25.19 7.55 -15.71
C GLY A 441 -24.53 7.06 -17.01
N GLY A 442 -23.66 6.05 -16.97
CA GLY A 442 -23.34 5.24 -18.15
C GLY A 442 -24.50 4.32 -18.50
N ALA A 443 -25.64 4.87 -18.95
CA ALA A 443 -26.66 4.07 -19.59
C ALA A 443 -26.01 3.31 -20.74
N GLY A 444 -26.23 2.00 -20.77
CA GLY A 444 -25.74 1.15 -21.85
C GLY A 444 -25.98 1.79 -23.21
N LYS A 445 -24.91 1.91 -23.97
CA LYS A 445 -24.97 1.81 -25.42
C LYS A 445 -24.22 0.56 -25.83
#